data_AF-A0A7G1ILP8-F1
#
_entry.id   AF-A0A7G1ILP8-F1
#
_cell.length_a   1.000
_cell.length_b   1.000
_cell.length_c   1.000
_cell.angle_alpha   90.00
_cell.angle_beta   90.00
_cell.angle_gamma   90.00
#
_symmetry.space_group_name_H-M   'P 1'
#
loop_
_entity.id
_entity.type
_entity.pdbx_description
1 polymer ?
#
loop_
_entity_poly.entity_id
_entity_poly.type
_entity_poly.pdbx_seq_one_letter_code
_entity_poly.pdbx_strand_id
1 'polypeptide(L)'
;MRRHKIEKLPVVDGRGRLTGLITVKDFVKTEQHPLATKDSDGRLLVGAAVGVGGDAWVRAMMLVDAGVDVLVVDTAHAHNRLVLDMVRKLKAEVGDRVDVVGGNVATRSAAAALVDAGADAVKVGVGPGSICTTRVVAGVGAPQITAILEAVAVCRPAGVPVIADGDCSIPAISPRRWPRARRRPCSVRCWPAPPRRPAS
;
A
#
# COMPACT_ATOMS: atom_id res chain seq x y z
N MET A 1 1.98 -34.29 -6.38
CA MET A 1 1.15 -34.22 -5.16
C MET A 1 -0.19 -34.97 -5.29
N ARG A 2 -1.12 -34.57 -6.18
CA ARG A 2 -2.43 -35.23 -6.33
C ARG A 2 -2.38 -36.75 -6.61
N ARG A 3 -1.42 -37.20 -7.43
CA ARG A 3 -1.25 -38.63 -7.80
C ARG A 3 -0.80 -39.52 -6.63
N HIS A 4 -0.05 -38.98 -5.67
CA HIS A 4 0.52 -39.75 -4.55
C HIS A 4 -0.03 -39.36 -3.16
N LYS A 5 -1.02 -38.44 -3.10
CA LYS A 5 -1.65 -37.95 -1.85
C LYS A 5 -0.65 -37.50 -0.76
N ILE A 6 0.49 -36.96 -1.14
CA ILE A 6 1.54 -36.54 -0.21
C ILE A 6 1.24 -35.13 0.31
N GLU A 7 1.27 -34.90 1.63
CA GLU A 7 0.90 -33.61 2.26
C GLU A 7 1.97 -32.51 2.07
N LYS A 8 3.24 -32.92 2.02
CA LYS A 8 4.42 -32.05 1.97
C LYS A 8 5.36 -32.53 0.89
N LEU A 9 5.81 -31.64 0.02
CA LEU A 9 6.71 -31.93 -1.09
C LEU A 9 8.02 -31.15 -0.88
N PRO A 10 9.06 -31.79 -0.32
CA PRO A 10 10.40 -31.21 -0.26
C PRO A 10 10.92 -30.98 -1.68
N VAL A 11 11.47 -29.80 -1.93
CA VAL A 11 12.13 -29.43 -3.19
C VAL A 11 13.63 -29.52 -2.96
N VAL A 12 14.34 -30.24 -3.82
CA VAL A 12 15.80 -30.40 -3.75
C VAL A 12 16.48 -29.87 -4.99
N ASP A 13 17.71 -29.39 -4.86
CA ASP A 13 18.55 -29.01 -6.01
C ASP A 13 19.18 -30.24 -6.70
N GLY A 14 19.93 -30.00 -7.79
CA GLY A 14 20.65 -31.04 -8.53
C GLY A 14 21.77 -31.73 -7.74
N ARG A 15 22.09 -31.27 -6.52
CA ARG A 15 23.07 -31.87 -5.60
C ARG A 15 22.38 -32.56 -4.41
N GLY A 16 21.05 -32.69 -4.44
CA GLY A 16 20.26 -33.34 -3.40
C GLY A 16 20.07 -32.50 -2.13
N ARG A 17 20.37 -31.19 -2.15
CA ARG A 17 20.15 -30.31 -1.00
C ARG A 17 18.72 -29.80 -0.98
N LEU A 18 18.10 -29.79 0.19
CA LEU A 18 16.75 -29.23 0.39
C LEU A 18 16.76 -27.71 0.16
N THR A 19 15.97 -27.24 -0.81
CA THR A 19 15.84 -25.83 -1.17
C THR A 19 14.46 -25.25 -0.87
N GLY A 20 13.46 -26.09 -0.58
CA GLY A 20 12.13 -25.61 -0.23
C GLY A 20 11.17 -26.71 0.18
N LEU A 21 9.96 -26.29 0.56
CA LEU A 21 8.87 -27.17 0.93
C LEU A 21 7.55 -26.60 0.39
N ILE A 22 6.84 -27.38 -0.42
CA ILE A 22 5.51 -27.02 -0.90
C ILE A 22 4.50 -27.89 -0.16
N THR A 23 3.41 -27.30 0.36
CA THR A 23 2.37 -28.05 1.07
C THR A 23 1.05 -28.11 0.29
N VAL A 24 0.22 -29.13 0.54
CA VAL A 24 -1.13 -29.20 -0.03
C VAL A 24 -1.98 -27.98 0.38
N LYS A 25 -1.73 -27.44 1.58
CA LYS A 25 -2.44 -26.25 2.08
C LYS A 25 -2.19 -25.02 1.19
N ASP A 26 -0.99 -24.89 0.62
CA ASP A 26 -0.66 -23.76 -0.27
C ASP A 26 -1.45 -23.83 -1.59
N PHE A 27 -1.66 -25.04 -2.12
CA PHE A 27 -2.52 -25.27 -3.29
C PHE A 27 -3.99 -24.96 -2.99
N VAL A 28 -4.52 -25.49 -1.88
CA VAL A 28 -5.91 -25.27 -1.46
C VAL A 28 -6.18 -23.77 -1.26
N LYS A 29 -5.28 -23.06 -0.58
CA LYS A 29 -5.40 -21.60 -0.41
C LYS A 29 -5.36 -20.84 -1.73
N THR A 30 -4.59 -21.31 -2.70
CA THR A 30 -4.50 -20.68 -4.02
C THR A 30 -5.77 -20.90 -4.84
N GLU A 31 -6.37 -22.09 -4.79
CA GLU A 31 -7.68 -22.37 -5.41
C GLU A 31 -8.82 -21.62 -4.72
N GLN A 32 -8.80 -21.52 -3.39
CA GLN A 32 -9.81 -20.80 -2.60
C GLN A 32 -9.71 -19.28 -2.75
N HIS A 33 -8.50 -18.76 -3.01
CA HIS A 33 -8.24 -17.33 -3.13
C HIS A 33 -7.53 -16.99 -4.46
N PRO A 34 -8.21 -17.16 -5.60
CA PRO A 34 -7.61 -16.91 -6.92
C PRO A 34 -7.31 -15.42 -7.17
N LEU A 35 -7.96 -14.53 -6.42
CA LEU A 35 -7.77 -13.08 -6.47
C LEU A 35 -6.88 -12.55 -5.32
N ALA A 36 -6.09 -13.42 -4.70
CA ALA A 36 -5.12 -13.03 -3.68
C ALA A 36 -4.06 -12.11 -4.29
N THR A 37 -3.69 -11.05 -3.55
CA THR A 37 -2.64 -10.13 -3.95
C THR A 37 -1.29 -10.76 -3.63
N LYS A 38 -0.61 -11.23 -4.66
CA LYS A 38 0.65 -11.96 -4.57
C LYS A 38 1.70 -11.35 -5.49
N ASP A 39 2.97 -11.52 -5.15
CA ASP A 39 4.10 -11.23 -6.04
C ASP A 39 4.27 -12.32 -7.12
N SER A 40 5.32 -12.18 -7.95
CA SER A 40 5.68 -13.14 -8.99
C SER A 40 6.04 -14.53 -8.45
N ASP A 41 6.49 -14.61 -7.21
CA ASP A 41 6.92 -15.84 -6.54
C ASP A 41 5.76 -16.52 -5.78
N GLY A 42 4.56 -15.91 -5.83
CA GLY A 42 3.35 -16.42 -5.19
C GLY A 42 3.23 -16.08 -3.70
N ARG A 43 4.10 -15.24 -3.15
CA ARG A 43 4.03 -14.73 -1.78
C ARG A 43 3.00 -13.62 -1.68
N LEU A 44 2.34 -13.51 -0.53
CA LEU A 44 1.39 -12.40 -0.30
C LEU A 44 2.16 -11.07 -0.21
N LEU A 45 1.61 -10.02 -0.83
CA LEU A 45 2.17 -8.68 -0.66
C LEU A 45 1.90 -8.14 0.75
N VAL A 46 2.88 -7.46 1.33
CA VAL A 46 2.87 -6.89 2.68
C VAL A 46 3.23 -5.41 2.60
N GLY A 47 2.42 -4.58 3.25
CA GLY A 47 2.71 -3.16 3.46
C GLY A 47 2.89 -2.84 4.94
N ALA A 48 3.72 -1.85 5.26
CA ALA A 48 3.95 -1.38 6.62
C ALA A 48 3.98 0.14 6.71
N ALA A 49 3.42 0.69 7.79
CA ALA A 49 3.47 2.11 8.08
C ALA A 49 4.70 2.48 8.93
N VAL A 50 5.30 3.63 8.62
CA VAL A 50 6.42 4.23 9.34
C VAL A 50 6.17 5.72 9.54
N GLY A 51 6.69 6.27 10.64
CA GLY A 51 6.63 7.71 10.90
C GLY A 51 7.86 8.45 10.38
N VAL A 52 8.16 9.60 10.99
CA VAL A 52 9.33 10.44 10.70
C VAL A 52 10.17 10.76 11.95
N GLY A 53 9.91 10.06 13.05
CA GLY A 53 10.65 10.21 14.30
C GLY A 53 12.09 9.69 14.21
N GLY A 54 12.87 9.89 15.27
CA GLY A 54 14.31 9.60 15.28
C GLY A 54 14.68 8.14 14.95
N ASP A 55 13.83 7.17 15.32
CA ASP A 55 14.02 5.74 15.06
C ASP A 55 13.34 5.24 13.78
N ALA A 56 12.55 6.10 13.10
CA ALA A 56 11.73 5.69 11.96
C ALA A 56 12.57 5.18 10.78
N TRP A 57 13.76 5.74 10.58
CA TRP A 57 14.69 5.28 9.56
C TRP A 57 15.15 3.85 9.79
N VAL A 58 15.61 3.55 11.01
CA VAL A 58 16.10 2.21 11.37
C VAL A 58 14.96 1.20 11.22
N ARG A 59 13.77 1.52 11.73
CA ARG A 59 12.58 0.68 11.59
C ARG A 59 12.21 0.45 10.12
N ALA A 60 12.26 1.47 9.28
CA ALA A 60 11.96 1.32 7.86
C ALA A 60 12.95 0.35 7.18
N MET A 61 14.25 0.47 7.44
CA MET A 61 15.25 -0.42 6.85
C MET A 61 15.10 -1.87 7.35
N MET A 62 14.81 -2.08 8.64
CA MET A 62 14.51 -3.42 9.16
C MET A 62 13.30 -4.07 8.46
N LEU A 63 12.28 -3.28 8.10
CA LEU A 63 11.13 -3.78 7.35
C LEU A 63 11.50 -4.12 5.89
N VAL A 64 12.36 -3.33 5.26
CA VAL A 64 12.92 -3.62 3.92
C VAL A 64 13.71 -4.93 3.95
N ASP A 65 14.58 -5.12 4.94
CA ASP A 65 15.37 -6.34 5.10
C ASP A 65 14.48 -7.57 5.36
N ALA A 66 13.34 -7.38 6.03
CA ALA A 66 12.32 -8.41 6.23
C ALA A 66 11.48 -8.71 4.97
N GLY A 67 11.65 -7.94 3.89
CA GLY A 67 10.96 -8.14 2.61
C GLY A 67 9.59 -7.47 2.50
N VAL A 68 9.39 -6.31 3.13
CA VAL A 68 8.18 -5.50 2.89
C VAL A 68 8.10 -5.02 1.44
N ASP A 69 6.89 -4.98 0.87
CA ASP A 69 6.66 -4.56 -0.51
C ASP A 69 6.33 -3.07 -0.62
N VAL A 70 5.65 -2.53 0.40
CA VAL A 70 5.18 -1.15 0.42
C VAL A 70 5.46 -0.51 1.78
N LEU A 71 6.11 0.64 1.78
CA LEU A 71 6.27 1.49 2.96
C LEU A 71 5.34 2.70 2.87
N VAL A 72 4.56 2.93 3.91
CA VAL A 72 3.68 4.09 4.03
C VAL A 72 4.25 5.05 5.06
N VAL A 73 4.78 6.18 4.61
CA VAL A 73 5.15 7.29 5.52
C VAL A 73 3.86 7.96 5.95
N ASP A 74 3.38 7.57 7.13
CA ASP A 74 2.04 7.89 7.63
C ASP A 74 2.10 8.91 8.77
N THR A 75 1.52 10.08 8.52
CA THR A 75 1.40 11.17 9.48
C THR A 75 0.05 11.86 9.32
N ALA A 76 -0.42 12.58 10.34
CA ALA A 76 -1.67 13.33 10.23
C ALA A 76 -1.61 14.44 9.15
N HIS A 77 -0.43 14.96 8.84
CA HIS A 77 -0.23 16.01 7.83
C HIS A 77 1.15 15.91 7.16
N ALA A 78 1.19 15.42 5.93
CA ALA A 78 2.42 15.17 5.18
C ALA A 78 3.05 16.39 4.52
N HIS A 79 2.39 17.55 4.49
CA HIS A 79 2.96 18.77 3.93
C HIS A 79 3.92 19.44 4.93
N ASN A 80 4.87 18.66 5.42
CA ASN A 80 5.93 19.10 6.33
C ASN A 80 7.28 18.57 5.83
N ARG A 81 8.35 19.28 6.18
CA ARG A 81 9.71 18.98 5.69
C ARG A 81 10.16 17.56 6.05
N LEU A 82 9.88 17.09 7.28
CA LEU A 82 10.34 15.78 7.74
C LEU A 82 9.75 14.63 6.93
N VAL A 83 8.48 14.73 6.53
CA VAL A 83 7.81 13.72 5.70
C VAL A 83 8.34 13.75 4.29
N LEU A 84 8.46 14.93 3.66
CA LEU A 84 9.01 15.05 2.31
C LEU A 84 10.45 14.53 2.24
N ASP A 85 11.27 14.84 3.24
CA ASP A 85 12.65 14.38 3.32
C ASP A 85 12.73 12.86 3.57
N MET A 86 11.86 12.31 4.43
CA MET A 86 11.79 10.87 4.66
C MET A 86 11.37 10.12 3.39
N VAL A 87 10.35 10.59 2.68
CA VAL A 87 9.92 9.99 1.40
C VAL A 87 11.05 10.01 0.38
N ARG A 88 11.70 11.17 0.20
CA ARG A 88 12.82 11.31 -0.73
C ARG A 88 13.98 10.39 -0.36
N LYS A 89 14.34 10.33 0.92
CA LYS A 89 15.42 9.49 1.44
C LYS A 89 15.11 8.00 1.27
N LEU A 90 13.90 7.57 1.61
CA LEU A 90 13.46 6.19 1.39
C LEU A 90 13.52 5.85 -0.09
N LYS A 91 12.96 6.70 -0.96
CA LYS A 91 12.94 6.41 -2.39
C LYS A 91 14.33 6.31 -3.00
N ALA A 92 15.27 7.15 -2.56
CA ALA A 92 16.66 7.09 -2.98
C ALA A 92 17.37 5.78 -2.55
N GLU A 93 17.06 5.27 -1.35
CA GLU A 93 17.71 4.09 -0.77
C GLU A 93 17.12 2.77 -1.28
N VAL A 94 15.78 2.64 -1.27
CA VAL A 94 15.11 1.39 -1.62
C VAL A 94 14.93 1.24 -3.13
N GLY A 95 14.90 2.36 -3.87
CA GLY A 95 14.72 2.39 -5.31
C GLY A 95 13.38 1.81 -5.74
N ASP A 96 13.42 0.87 -6.68
CA ASP A 96 12.23 0.16 -7.19
C ASP A 96 11.97 -1.18 -6.46
N ARG A 97 12.75 -1.50 -5.41
CA ARG A 97 12.56 -2.74 -4.62
C ARG A 97 11.31 -2.68 -3.74
N VAL A 98 11.01 -1.49 -3.22
CA VAL A 98 9.91 -1.22 -2.30
C VAL A 98 9.22 0.06 -2.73
N ASP A 99 7.90 0.02 -2.77
CA ASP A 99 7.10 1.18 -3.11
C ASP A 99 6.91 2.11 -1.92
N VAL A 100 7.04 3.41 -2.13
CA VAL A 100 6.95 4.43 -1.06
C VAL A 100 5.69 5.26 -1.23
N VAL A 101 4.79 5.15 -0.26
CA VAL A 101 3.54 5.93 -0.17
C VAL A 101 3.72 7.05 0.83
N GLY A 102 3.37 8.28 0.45
CA GLY A 102 3.35 9.43 1.36
C GLY A 102 1.93 9.82 1.77
N GLY A 103 1.72 10.14 3.06
CA GLY A 103 0.46 10.67 3.53
C GLY A 103 0.47 11.14 5.00
N ASN A 104 -0.59 11.79 5.46
CA ASN A 104 -1.82 12.13 4.74
C ASN A 104 -1.80 13.56 4.21
N VAL A 105 -2.43 13.76 3.06
CA VAL A 105 -2.66 15.09 2.47
C VAL A 105 -4.14 15.39 2.32
N ALA A 106 -4.48 16.66 2.20
CA ALA A 106 -5.84 17.12 1.97
C ALA A 106 -5.93 18.25 0.93
N THR A 107 -4.80 18.67 0.36
CA THR A 107 -4.73 19.78 -0.58
C THR A 107 -3.91 19.40 -1.80
N ARG A 108 -4.16 20.10 -2.91
CA ARG A 108 -3.42 19.98 -4.16
C ARG A 108 -1.92 20.19 -3.99
N SER A 109 -1.53 21.25 -3.28
CA SER A 109 -0.12 21.60 -3.06
C SER A 109 0.62 20.54 -2.25
N ALA A 110 -0.03 19.98 -1.23
CA ALA A 110 0.54 18.90 -0.44
C ALA A 110 0.72 17.61 -1.27
N ALA A 111 -0.25 17.28 -2.13
CA ALA A 111 -0.13 16.16 -3.05
C ALA A 111 1.00 16.38 -4.07
N ALA A 112 1.12 17.59 -4.64
CA ALA A 112 2.21 17.96 -5.53
C ALA A 112 3.58 17.80 -4.86
N ALA A 113 3.72 18.28 -3.63
CA ALA A 113 4.97 18.17 -2.88
C ALA A 113 5.41 16.71 -2.66
N LEU A 114 4.46 15.78 -2.45
CA LEU A 114 4.76 14.35 -2.34
C LEU A 114 5.14 13.71 -3.68
N VAL A 115 4.48 14.10 -4.76
CA VAL A 115 4.85 13.68 -6.12
C VAL A 115 6.27 14.15 -6.44
N ASP A 116 6.59 15.41 -6.15
CA ASP A 116 7.92 16.00 -6.35
C ASP A 116 8.99 15.37 -5.46
N ALA A 117 8.61 14.88 -4.27
CA ALA A 117 9.49 14.11 -3.39
C ALA A 117 9.77 12.68 -3.91
N GLY A 118 9.02 12.22 -4.92
CA GLY A 118 9.20 10.91 -5.55
C GLY A 118 8.31 9.80 -4.98
N ALA A 119 7.19 10.14 -4.34
CA ALA A 119 6.24 9.14 -3.85
C ALA A 119 5.65 8.30 -5.00
N ASP A 120 5.57 6.97 -4.80
CA ASP A 120 4.95 6.04 -5.74
C ASP A 120 3.41 6.05 -5.61
N ALA A 121 2.87 6.50 -4.47
CA ALA A 121 1.47 6.89 -4.31
C ALA A 121 1.28 7.95 -3.23
N VAL A 122 0.12 8.60 -3.27
CA VAL A 122 -0.29 9.61 -2.28
C VAL A 122 -1.53 9.14 -1.51
N LYS A 123 -1.44 9.12 -0.19
CA LYS A 123 -2.57 8.81 0.71
C LYS A 123 -3.26 10.11 1.16
N VAL A 124 -4.58 10.18 0.98
CA VAL A 124 -5.39 11.40 1.06
C VAL A 124 -6.48 11.25 2.12
N GLY A 125 -6.55 12.21 3.03
CA GLY A 125 -7.61 12.34 4.04
C GLY A 125 -7.09 12.89 5.36
N VAL A 126 -7.63 14.03 5.82
CA VAL A 126 -7.30 14.64 7.11
C VAL A 126 -8.58 14.98 7.87
N GLY A 127 -8.83 14.26 8.97
CA GLY A 127 -10.06 14.37 9.75
C GLY A 127 -11.35 13.72 9.22
N PRO A 128 -11.41 12.93 8.12
CA PRO A 128 -12.65 12.34 7.63
C PRO A 128 -12.88 10.92 8.15
N GLY A 129 -12.14 10.42 9.14
CA GLY A 129 -12.38 9.07 9.64
C GLY A 129 -13.50 9.05 10.68
N SER A 130 -14.38 8.04 10.64
CA SER A 130 -15.45 7.84 11.62
C SER A 130 -15.01 7.85 13.10
N ILE A 131 -13.77 7.44 13.39
CA ILE A 131 -13.15 7.51 14.73
C ILE A 131 -12.09 8.62 14.86
N CYS A 132 -11.80 9.34 13.79
CA CYS A 132 -10.74 10.33 13.75
C CYS A 132 -11.19 11.62 14.44
N THR A 133 -10.52 12.00 15.51
CA THR A 133 -10.86 13.20 16.28
C THR A 133 -10.14 14.46 15.80
N THR A 134 -9.30 14.40 14.77
CA THR A 134 -8.48 15.54 14.33
C THR A 134 -9.32 16.78 14.00
N ARG A 135 -10.47 16.62 13.33
CA ARG A 135 -11.37 17.75 13.04
C ARG A 135 -11.98 18.34 14.32
N VAL A 136 -12.34 17.49 15.28
CA VAL A 136 -13.00 17.88 16.53
C VAL A 136 -12.01 18.54 17.50
N VAL A 137 -10.80 17.98 17.61
CA VAL A 137 -9.79 18.39 18.60
C VAL A 137 -8.89 19.50 18.07
N ALA A 138 -8.35 19.35 16.86
CA ALA A 138 -7.43 20.32 16.28
C ALA A 138 -8.14 21.40 15.46
N GLY A 139 -9.45 21.27 15.20
CA GLY A 139 -10.20 22.18 14.34
C GLY A 139 -9.82 22.09 12.85
N VAL A 140 -8.94 21.15 12.48
CA VAL A 140 -8.39 21.02 11.13
C VAL A 140 -8.93 19.76 10.46
N GLY A 141 -9.46 19.90 9.25
CA GLY A 141 -9.82 18.79 8.38
C GLY A 141 -10.35 19.30 7.05
N ALA A 142 -10.47 18.39 6.08
CA ALA A 142 -11.00 18.72 4.75
C ALA A 142 -12.20 17.83 4.39
N PRO A 143 -13.15 18.33 3.58
CA PRO A 143 -14.15 17.49 2.94
C PRO A 143 -13.46 16.42 2.08
N GLN A 144 -13.76 15.14 2.33
CA GLN A 144 -12.98 14.02 1.78
C GLN A 144 -13.02 13.97 0.24
N ILE A 145 -14.20 14.17 -0.36
CA ILE A 145 -14.36 14.17 -1.82
C ILE A 145 -13.52 15.28 -2.45
N THR A 146 -13.58 16.49 -1.90
CA THR A 146 -12.80 17.64 -2.38
C THR A 146 -11.29 17.37 -2.27
N ALA A 147 -10.84 16.84 -1.13
CA ALA A 147 -9.43 16.49 -0.92
C ALA A 147 -8.92 15.47 -1.96
N ILE A 148 -9.72 14.44 -2.24
CA ILE A 148 -9.41 13.42 -3.26
C ILE A 148 -9.34 14.05 -4.65
N LEU A 149 -10.33 14.87 -5.04
CA LEU A 149 -10.37 15.52 -6.35
C LEU A 149 -9.15 16.44 -6.56
N GLU A 150 -8.79 17.22 -5.55
CA GLU A 150 -7.62 18.11 -5.59
C GLU A 150 -6.31 17.33 -5.72
N ALA A 151 -6.15 16.21 -5.01
CA ALA A 151 -4.97 15.36 -5.13
C ALA A 151 -4.89 14.67 -6.49
N VAL A 152 -6.00 14.10 -6.98
CA VAL A 152 -6.09 13.42 -8.28
C VAL A 152 -5.72 14.35 -9.42
N ALA A 153 -6.08 15.62 -9.35
CA ALA A 153 -5.79 16.60 -10.41
C ALA A 153 -4.29 16.80 -10.65
N VAL A 154 -3.43 16.52 -9.66
CA VAL A 154 -1.96 16.58 -9.80
C VAL A 154 -1.36 15.19 -9.98
N CYS A 155 -1.83 14.21 -9.22
CA CYS A 155 -1.24 12.87 -9.22
C CYS A 155 -1.51 12.14 -10.55
N ARG A 156 -2.68 12.33 -11.17
CA ARG A 156 -3.07 11.62 -12.41
C ARG A 156 -2.18 12.00 -13.61
N PRO A 157 -1.92 13.28 -13.93
CA PRO A 157 -0.95 13.63 -14.97
C PRO A 157 0.47 13.10 -14.70
N ALA A 158 0.87 13.03 -13.42
CA ALA A 158 2.17 12.49 -13.01
C ALA A 158 2.23 10.95 -13.02
N GLY A 159 1.11 10.26 -13.28
CA GLY A 159 1.04 8.80 -13.23
C GLY A 159 1.11 8.21 -11.82
N VAL A 160 0.91 9.03 -10.78
CA VAL A 160 0.97 8.64 -9.37
C VAL A 160 -0.45 8.30 -8.89
N PRO A 161 -0.71 7.09 -8.37
CA PRO A 161 -2.00 6.72 -7.80
C PRO A 161 -2.33 7.47 -6.50
N VAL A 162 -3.63 7.60 -6.22
CA VAL A 162 -4.18 8.21 -5.01
C VAL A 162 -4.91 7.16 -4.17
N ILE A 163 -4.66 7.12 -2.87
CA ILE A 163 -5.36 6.27 -1.90
C ILE A 163 -6.27 7.16 -1.07
N ALA A 164 -7.58 6.90 -1.06
CA ALA A 164 -8.52 7.60 -0.20
C ALA A 164 -8.58 6.92 1.18
N ASP A 165 -8.30 7.69 2.23
CA ASP A 165 -8.18 7.23 3.62
C ASP A 165 -9.16 8.01 4.53
N GLY A 166 -10.16 7.30 5.06
CA GLY A 166 -11.25 7.84 5.88
C GLY A 166 -12.59 8.04 5.16
N ASP A 167 -13.69 7.78 5.89
CA ASP A 167 -15.10 7.78 5.47
C ASP A 167 -15.36 7.35 4.02
N CYS A 168 -14.88 6.15 3.68
CA CYS A 168 -15.08 5.53 2.38
C CYS A 168 -16.43 4.80 2.29
N SER A 169 -17.51 5.55 2.09
CA SER A 169 -18.79 5.01 1.58
C SER A 169 -18.79 4.82 0.06
N ILE A 170 -17.77 5.37 -0.61
CA ILE A 170 -17.56 5.38 -2.06
C ILE A 170 -16.22 4.69 -2.40
N PRO A 171 -16.08 4.07 -3.59
CA PRO A 171 -14.94 3.21 -3.88
C PRO A 171 -13.60 3.97 -3.94
N ALA A 172 -12.63 3.50 -3.15
CA ALA A 172 -11.22 3.93 -3.23
C ALA A 172 -10.39 2.98 -4.12
N ILE A 173 -9.20 3.45 -4.56
CA ILE A 173 -8.27 2.67 -5.40
C ILE A 173 -7.78 1.43 -4.65
N SER A 174 -7.88 0.26 -5.30
CA SER A 174 -7.53 -1.03 -4.71
C SER A 174 -6.02 -1.33 -4.78
N PRO A 175 -5.38 -1.76 -3.67
CA PRO A 175 -4.01 -2.26 -3.71
C PRO A 175 -3.88 -3.61 -4.44
N ARG A 176 -4.99 -4.28 -4.79
CA ARG A 176 -4.97 -5.57 -5.51
C ARG A 176 -4.27 -5.53 -6.86
N ARG A 177 -4.07 -4.34 -7.40
CA ARG A 177 -3.37 -4.08 -8.67
C ARG A 177 -2.33 -3.00 -8.51
N TRP A 178 -1.67 -2.96 -7.36
CA TRP A 178 -0.43 -2.20 -7.20
C TRP A 178 0.57 -2.70 -8.24
N PRO A 179 0.88 -1.93 -9.30
CA PRO A 179 1.68 -2.45 -10.38
C PRO A 179 3.15 -2.30 -10.01
N ARG A 180 3.80 -3.40 -9.64
CA ARG A 180 5.28 -3.48 -9.56
C ARG A 180 5.98 -3.13 -10.88
N ALA A 181 5.24 -2.99 -11.98
CA ALA A 181 5.72 -2.51 -13.27
C ALA A 181 4.96 -1.25 -13.66
N ARG A 182 5.66 -0.12 -13.72
CA ARG A 182 5.27 1.24 -14.15
C ARG A 182 4.57 1.38 -15.53
N ARG A 183 3.76 0.43 -15.99
CA ARG A 183 3.23 0.35 -17.37
C ARG A 183 1.74 0.05 -17.50
N ARG A 184 0.89 0.47 -16.55
CA ARG A 184 -0.55 0.59 -16.83
C ARG A 184 -1.10 1.88 -16.22
N PRO A 185 -1.82 2.71 -16.99
CA PRO A 185 -2.51 3.86 -16.43
C PRO A 185 -3.51 3.38 -15.40
N CYS A 186 -3.46 3.96 -14.19
CA CYS A 186 -4.47 3.76 -13.16
C CYS A 186 -5.84 4.18 -13.71
N SER A 187 -6.64 3.22 -14.17
CA SER A 187 -8.08 3.42 -14.27
C SER A 187 -8.63 3.45 -12.84
N VAL A 188 -9.30 4.53 -12.45
CA VAL A 188 -10.21 4.52 -11.30
C VAL A 188 -11.16 3.34 -11.52
N ARG A 189 -11.00 2.26 -10.74
CA ARG A 189 -11.85 1.07 -10.84
C ARG A 189 -12.52 0.85 -9.50
N CYS A 190 -13.84 1.00 -9.54
CA CYS A 190 -14.74 0.81 -8.42
C CYS A 190 -14.74 -0.65 -7.94
N TRP A 191 -14.85 -0.84 -6.62
CA TRP A 191 -15.30 -2.09 -6.03
C TRP A 191 -16.81 -1.99 -5.76
N PRO A 192 -17.63 -3.01 -6.11
CA PRO A 192 -18.97 -3.13 -5.55
C PRO A 192 -18.86 -3.43 -4.05
N ALA A 193 -19.82 -2.94 -3.27
CA ALA A 193 -19.92 -3.28 -1.85
C ALA A 193 -19.97 -4.82 -1.67
N PRO A 194 -19.34 -5.38 -0.63
CA PRO A 194 -19.53 -6.80 -0.31
C PRO A 194 -21.04 -7.05 -0.09
N PRO A 195 -21.59 -8.19 -0.57
CA PRO A 195 -22.99 -8.52 -0.32
C PRO A 195 -23.23 -8.52 1.20
N ARG A 196 -24.26 -7.77 1.63
CA ARG A 196 -24.69 -7.77 3.03
C ARG A 196 -24.99 -9.22 3.41
N ARG A 197 -24.37 -9.72 4.48
CA ARG A 197 -24.82 -10.97 5.09
C ARG A 197 -26.28 -10.77 5.49
N PRO A 198 -27.20 -11.71 5.17
CA PRO A 198 -28.55 -11.64 5.70
C PRO A 198 -28.45 -11.61 7.24
N ALA A 199 -29.16 -10.65 7.83
CA ALA A 199 -29.35 -10.64 9.27
C ALA A 199 -30.05 -11.94 9.66
N SER A 200 -29.48 -12.64 10.64
CA SER A 200 -30.14 -13.76 11.34
C SER A 200 -31.42 -13.30 12.00
#